data_AF-A0A165BC95-F1
#
_entry.id   AF-A0A165BC95-F1
#
_cell.length_a   1.000
_cell.length_b   1.000
_cell.length_c   1.000
_cell.angle_alpha   90.00
_cell.angle_beta   90.00
_cell.angle_gamma   90.00
#
_symmetry.space_group_name_H-M   'P 1'
#
loop_
_entity.id
_entity.type
_entity.pdbx_description
1 polymer ?
#
loop_
_entity_poly.entity_id
_entity_poly.type
_entity_poly.pdbx_seq_one_letter_code
_entity_poly.pdbx_strand_id
1 'polypeptide(L)'
;MLTLPSELSLLVLEQAAGTDAHDARAYSHVNQRWRRLALGTPSLWTVLDSRLGPSAARIYLERSKERSLDIRVVQRGIEFDEASYYRSLDDFFAVAFHHAPRWSRFTIDASLTRAVELVTNLIANVFVSQRFEPLPILDAVTFRVNPNIAHDLKQEPEPYQQMREALFLTRSLTLGAVPAWEERYFTSLLTTLHLLDFEGRGSLRAPDLAHLTRVLSRTPNLQELLLDASGPSSTRNVASQVQAADVEMQYLSTLTICSTQAVLIPPFLSLLRMPVLRVLHLNLRGTGGVILSALRALPRTTPLVELRIATSDPPPSVPALQWPPELPSRRRKKVPKPDPVVTWQEALSFQELELLSTDGIGLDNDALECLAALPKLGRLELRSEHLIDADNLRSLLHRRLEEPNVSAIRHLEVALCKGLDDAAKDTLRPLVPTFAWLSAEETDDEDDDEFEADNTDDEEDYSDSDPDIAWDEGPSGR
;
A
#
# COMPACT_ATOMS: atom_id res chain seq x y z
N MET A 1 -36.38 15.13 -19.06
CA MET A 1 -35.18 15.04 -18.19
C MET A 1 -35.39 13.90 -17.22
N LEU A 2 -34.56 12.86 -17.29
CA LEU A 2 -34.61 11.74 -16.35
C LEU A 2 -34.11 12.21 -14.99
N THR A 3 -34.98 12.31 -14.01
CA THR A 3 -34.59 12.63 -12.63
C THR A 3 -34.02 11.38 -11.98
N LEU A 4 -32.74 11.39 -11.64
CA LEU A 4 -32.14 10.31 -10.85
C LEU A 4 -32.92 10.15 -9.53
N PRO A 5 -33.27 8.93 -9.11
CA PRO A 5 -33.80 8.65 -7.77
C PRO A 5 -32.88 9.18 -6.67
N SER A 6 -33.45 9.56 -5.53
CA SER A 6 -32.69 10.18 -4.43
C SER A 6 -31.69 9.19 -3.82
N GLU A 7 -32.03 7.92 -3.80
CA GLU A 7 -31.22 6.81 -3.31
C GLU A 7 -29.96 6.64 -4.16
N LEU A 8 -30.11 6.69 -5.49
CA LEU A 8 -28.97 6.63 -6.41
C LEU A 8 -28.12 7.89 -6.32
N SER A 9 -28.74 9.06 -6.10
CA SER A 9 -27.99 10.30 -5.90
C SER A 9 -27.16 10.25 -4.61
N LEU A 10 -27.70 9.65 -3.55
CA LEU A 10 -26.98 9.43 -2.29
C LEU A 10 -25.83 8.44 -2.46
N LEU A 11 -26.02 7.34 -3.19
CA LEU A 11 -24.93 6.39 -3.47
C LEU A 11 -23.78 7.06 -4.23
N VAL A 12 -24.10 7.88 -5.25
CA VAL A 12 -23.09 8.66 -5.97
C VAL A 12 -22.37 9.63 -5.04
N LEU A 13 -23.13 10.32 -4.17
CA LEU A 13 -22.57 11.25 -3.18
C LEU A 13 -21.66 10.58 -2.16
N GLU A 14 -22.08 9.45 -1.61
CA GLU A 14 -21.30 8.70 -0.62
C GLU A 14 -20.04 8.10 -1.25
N GLN A 15 -20.14 7.57 -2.47
CA GLN A 15 -18.99 7.06 -3.21
C GLN A 15 -17.98 8.17 -3.51
N ALA A 16 -18.46 9.33 -3.97
CA ALA A 16 -17.61 10.45 -4.34
C ALA A 16 -17.03 11.19 -3.13
N ALA A 17 -17.71 11.15 -1.97
CA ALA A 17 -17.17 11.68 -0.71
C ALA A 17 -16.06 10.79 -0.11
N GLY A 18 -15.99 9.51 -0.51
CA GLY A 18 -15.01 8.55 0.02
C GLY A 18 -13.59 8.67 -0.56
N THR A 19 -13.43 9.22 -1.77
CA THR A 19 -12.15 9.22 -2.50
C THR A 19 -11.31 10.47 -2.23
N ASP A 20 -11.96 11.61 -2.02
CA ASP A 20 -11.33 12.81 -1.51
C ASP A 20 -12.36 13.60 -0.70
N ALA A 21 -11.90 14.28 0.35
CA ALA A 21 -12.73 15.17 1.17
C ALA A 21 -13.16 16.44 0.40
N HIS A 22 -13.44 16.31 -0.89
CA HIS A 22 -14.19 17.24 -1.73
C HIS A 22 -15.68 16.91 -1.55
N ASP A 23 -16.18 17.23 -0.36
CA ASP A 23 -16.87 18.46 0.02
C ASP A 23 -18.38 18.26 -0.20
N ALA A 24 -19.05 17.75 0.83
CA ALA A 24 -20.51 17.89 1.00
C ALA A 24 -20.98 19.33 0.69
N ARG A 25 -20.08 20.30 0.89
CA ARG A 25 -20.18 21.68 0.41
C ARG A 25 -20.37 21.78 -1.11
N ALA A 26 -19.48 21.24 -1.94
CA ALA A 26 -19.56 21.31 -3.39
C ALA A 26 -20.90 20.77 -3.91
N TYR A 27 -21.34 19.62 -3.38
CA TYR A 27 -22.62 19.02 -3.71
C TYR A 27 -23.82 19.89 -3.31
N SER A 28 -23.70 20.62 -2.20
CA SER A 28 -24.75 21.54 -1.76
C SER A 28 -24.92 22.77 -2.67
N HIS A 29 -23.98 23.01 -3.59
CA HIS A 29 -24.04 24.09 -4.57
C HIS A 29 -24.52 23.65 -5.96
N VAL A 30 -24.69 22.35 -6.23
CA VAL A 30 -25.11 21.86 -7.56
C VAL A 30 -26.54 22.30 -7.92
N ASN A 31 -27.52 21.98 -7.08
CA ASN A 31 -28.90 22.47 -7.20
C ASN A 31 -29.65 22.33 -5.86
N GLN A 32 -30.87 22.87 -5.77
CA GLN A 32 -31.66 22.87 -4.54
C GLN A 32 -31.99 21.46 -4.01
N ARG A 33 -32.13 20.47 -4.90
CA ARG A 33 -32.40 19.08 -4.50
C ARG A 33 -31.16 18.46 -3.87
N TRP A 34 -29.99 18.60 -4.50
CA TRP A 34 -28.72 18.11 -3.97
C TRP A 34 -28.36 18.79 -2.65
N ARG A 35 -28.62 20.08 -2.52
CA ARG A 35 -28.51 20.80 -1.25
C ARG A 35 -29.37 20.20 -0.15
N ARG A 36 -30.65 19.93 -0.44
CA ARG A 36 -31.57 19.31 0.54
C ARG A 36 -31.09 17.92 0.96
N LEU A 37 -30.63 17.11 -0.01
CA LEU A 37 -30.07 15.78 0.26
C LEU A 37 -28.80 15.87 1.11
N ALA A 38 -27.84 16.72 0.72
CA ALA A 38 -26.59 16.90 1.44
C ALA A 38 -26.83 17.35 2.89
N LEU A 39 -27.64 18.39 3.09
CA LEU A 39 -27.97 18.90 4.43
C LEU A 39 -28.78 17.91 5.28
N GLY A 40 -29.59 17.05 4.63
CA GLY A 40 -30.39 16.03 5.29
C GLY A 40 -29.63 14.76 5.67
N THR A 41 -28.37 14.62 5.24
CA THR A 41 -27.60 13.37 5.33
C THR A 41 -26.34 13.56 6.19
N PRO A 42 -26.40 13.28 7.51
CA PRO A 42 -25.29 13.51 8.43
C PRO A 42 -23.98 12.78 8.08
N SER A 43 -24.05 11.61 7.42
CA SER A 43 -22.87 10.84 7.02
C SER A 43 -21.94 11.58 6.06
N LEU A 44 -22.46 12.56 5.31
CA LEU A 44 -21.63 13.37 4.40
C LEU A 44 -20.78 14.42 5.13
N TRP A 45 -21.03 14.66 6.42
CA TRP A 45 -20.39 15.72 7.21
C TRP A 45 -19.43 15.18 8.27
N THR A 46 -19.08 13.89 8.22
CA THR A 46 -18.28 13.23 9.25
C THR A 46 -16.77 13.44 9.09
N VAL A 47 -16.30 13.92 7.95
CA VAL A 47 -14.87 14.15 7.69
C VAL A 47 -14.50 15.59 8.00
N LEU A 48 -13.69 15.81 9.04
CA LEU A 48 -13.14 17.12 9.38
C LEU A 48 -11.77 17.27 8.74
N ASP A 49 -11.65 18.16 7.75
CA ASP A 49 -10.41 18.42 7.02
C ASP A 49 -9.77 19.74 7.47
N SER A 50 -8.51 19.70 7.90
CA SER A 50 -7.78 20.87 8.38
C SER A 50 -7.66 21.99 7.33
N ARG A 51 -7.70 21.66 6.03
CA ARG A 51 -7.62 22.65 4.93
C ARG A 51 -8.83 23.58 4.87
N LEU A 52 -9.98 23.13 5.38
CA LEU A 52 -11.20 23.92 5.40
C LEU A 52 -11.24 24.90 6.60
N GLY A 53 -10.32 24.74 7.54
CA GLY A 53 -10.17 25.58 8.72
C GLY A 53 -11.24 25.35 9.81
N PRO A 54 -11.11 26.04 10.95
CA PRO A 54 -11.94 25.82 12.14
C PRO A 54 -13.42 26.16 11.92
N SER A 55 -13.73 27.17 11.11
CA SER A 55 -15.11 27.58 10.84
C SER A 55 -15.90 26.51 10.08
N ALA A 56 -15.27 25.87 9.09
CA ALA A 56 -15.89 24.75 8.38
C ALA A 56 -16.03 23.53 9.31
N ALA A 57 -15.01 23.24 10.13
CA ALA A 57 -15.06 22.15 11.09
C ALA A 57 -16.29 22.26 12.02
N ARG A 58 -16.62 23.46 12.52
CA ARG A 58 -17.83 23.70 13.33
C ARG A 58 -19.13 23.34 12.59
N ILE A 59 -19.23 23.74 11.31
CA ILE A 59 -20.41 23.44 10.48
C ILE A 59 -20.54 21.93 10.25
N TYR A 60 -19.43 21.26 9.96
CA TYR A 60 -19.40 19.80 9.76
C TYR A 60 -19.78 19.06 11.06
N LEU A 61 -19.27 19.51 12.20
CA LEU A 61 -19.62 18.98 13.52
C LEU A 61 -21.12 19.11 13.81
N GLU A 62 -21.71 20.28 13.59
CA GLU A 62 -23.16 20.51 13.78
C GLU A 62 -23.99 19.57 12.90
N ARG A 63 -23.59 19.39 11.64
CA ARG A 63 -24.33 18.60 10.65
C ARG A 63 -24.15 17.10 10.78
N SER A 64 -22.99 16.65 11.28
CA SER A 64 -22.71 15.23 11.53
C SER A 64 -23.49 14.66 12.72
N LYS A 65 -24.07 15.51 13.59
CA LYS A 65 -24.85 15.10 14.77
C LYS A 65 -24.02 14.22 15.70
N GLU A 66 -24.46 12.99 15.98
CA GLU A 66 -23.77 12.02 16.85
C GLU A 66 -22.98 10.96 16.06
N ARG A 67 -22.74 11.17 14.76
CA ARG A 67 -21.98 10.22 13.94
C ARG A 67 -20.51 10.21 14.34
N SER A 68 -19.83 9.08 14.12
CA SER A 68 -18.38 9.00 14.24
C SER A 68 -17.70 9.97 13.27
N LEU A 69 -16.54 10.49 13.67
CA LEU A 69 -15.80 11.52 12.97
C LEU A 69 -14.48 11.00 12.46
N ASP A 70 -14.16 11.35 11.22
CA ASP A 70 -12.87 11.08 10.60
C ASP A 70 -12.10 12.40 10.52
N ILE A 71 -10.94 12.45 11.17
CA ILE A 71 -10.11 13.65 11.22
C ILE A 71 -9.01 13.52 10.17
N ARG A 72 -8.96 14.46 9.24
CA ARG A 72 -7.94 14.53 8.19
C ARG A 72 -7.14 15.80 8.34
N VAL A 73 -5.84 15.64 8.55
CA VAL A 73 -4.87 16.74 8.57
C VAL A 73 -4.06 16.65 7.29
N VAL A 74 -4.15 17.69 6.46
CA VAL A 74 -3.41 17.75 5.19
C VAL A 74 -2.49 18.95 5.19
N GLN A 75 -1.23 18.71 4.90
CA GLN A 75 -0.22 19.74 4.68
C GLN A 75 0.25 19.68 3.22
N ARG A 76 -0.04 20.74 2.46
CA ARG A 76 0.41 20.92 1.06
C ARG A 76 1.27 22.17 0.97
N GLY A 77 2.24 22.17 0.05
CA GLY A 77 3.08 23.33 -0.27
C GLY A 77 4.51 23.26 0.28
N ILE A 78 5.38 24.05 -0.35
CA ILE A 78 6.83 24.13 -0.11
C ILE A 78 7.14 25.31 0.84
N GLU A 79 6.35 26.37 0.81
CA GLU A 79 6.49 27.54 1.69
C GLU A 79 5.88 27.25 3.07
N PHE A 80 6.63 26.51 3.87
CA PHE A 80 6.24 26.16 5.23
C PHE A 80 6.57 27.31 6.18
N ASP A 81 5.69 28.31 6.29
CA ASP A 81 5.66 29.15 7.49
C ASP A 81 5.07 28.32 8.64
N GLU A 82 5.97 27.65 9.37
CA GLU A 82 5.65 26.76 10.49
C GLU A 82 4.72 27.45 11.50
N ALA A 83 4.89 28.75 11.74
CA ALA A 83 4.12 29.48 12.73
C ALA A 83 2.65 29.67 12.32
N SER A 84 2.37 30.07 11.08
CA SER A 84 0.99 30.21 10.60
C SER A 84 0.30 28.86 10.44
N TYR A 85 1.01 27.85 9.94
CA TYR A 85 0.49 26.49 9.86
C TYR A 85 0.12 25.94 11.24
N TYR A 86 1.01 26.12 12.23
CA TYR A 86 0.77 25.69 13.60
C TYR A 86 -0.45 26.38 14.22
N ARG A 87 -0.59 27.70 14.05
CA ARG A 87 -1.76 28.45 14.57
C ARG A 87 -3.07 27.96 13.94
N SER A 88 -3.09 27.76 12.63
CA SER A 88 -4.27 27.26 11.91
C SER A 88 -4.68 25.86 12.41
N LEU A 89 -3.69 24.98 12.62
CA LEU A 89 -3.94 23.67 13.20
C LEU A 89 -4.44 23.73 14.63
N ASP A 90 -3.85 24.58 15.48
CA ASP A 90 -4.25 24.74 16.87
C ASP A 90 -5.74 25.17 16.96
N ASP A 91 -6.14 26.16 16.15
CA ASP A 91 -7.53 26.60 16.06
C ASP A 91 -8.47 25.49 15.56
N PHE A 92 -8.05 24.72 14.55
CA PHE A 92 -8.81 23.58 14.04
C PHE A 92 -8.97 22.50 15.11
N PHE A 93 -7.89 22.15 15.80
CA PHE A 93 -7.89 21.13 16.82
C PHE A 93 -8.66 21.56 18.07
N ALA A 94 -8.63 22.83 18.44
CA ALA A 94 -9.48 23.37 19.52
C ALA A 94 -10.98 23.07 19.27
N VAL A 95 -11.40 23.08 18.00
CA VAL A 95 -12.77 22.68 17.59
C VAL A 95 -12.94 21.16 17.58
N ALA A 96 -12.02 20.42 16.96
CA ALA A 96 -12.14 18.97 16.76
C ALA A 96 -12.04 18.17 18.08
N PHE A 97 -11.18 18.59 19.01
CA PHE A 97 -10.90 17.87 20.26
C PHE A 97 -12.08 17.85 21.23
N HIS A 98 -12.96 18.84 21.18
CA HIS A 98 -14.19 18.83 21.97
C HIS A 98 -15.06 17.58 21.65
N HIS A 99 -14.86 16.98 20.48
CA HIS A 99 -15.56 15.79 20.01
C HIS A 99 -14.63 14.57 19.85
N ALA A 100 -13.47 14.54 20.53
CA ALA A 100 -12.53 13.41 20.51
C ALA A 100 -13.18 12.03 20.79
N PRO A 101 -14.17 11.89 21.69
CA PRO A 101 -14.84 10.60 21.91
C PRO A 101 -15.57 10.04 20.68
N ARG A 102 -15.86 10.87 19.67
CA ARG A 102 -16.50 10.46 18.42
C ARG A 102 -15.49 10.10 17.33
N TRP A 103 -14.19 10.29 17.55
CA TRP A 103 -13.20 10.02 16.51
C TRP A 103 -13.14 8.52 16.21
N SER A 104 -13.31 8.17 14.93
CA SER A 104 -13.14 6.81 14.41
C SER A 104 -11.84 6.67 13.63
N ARG A 105 -11.48 7.68 12.83
CA ARG A 105 -10.26 7.65 12.03
C ARG A 105 -9.44 8.92 12.18
N PHE A 106 -8.14 8.77 12.08
CA PHE A 106 -7.20 9.88 12.14
C PHE A 106 -6.13 9.75 11.05
N THR A 107 -6.10 10.69 10.12
CA THR A 107 -5.20 10.69 8.96
C THR A 107 -4.35 11.95 8.93
N ILE A 108 -3.05 11.79 8.80
CA ILE A 108 -2.10 12.85 8.46
C ILE A 108 -1.54 12.56 7.07
N ASP A 109 -1.67 13.51 6.17
CA ASP A 109 -1.09 13.49 4.83
C ASP A 109 -0.25 14.77 4.67
N ALA A 110 1.07 14.61 4.68
CA ALA A 110 2.00 15.73 4.69
C ALA A 110 3.06 15.59 3.59
N SER A 111 3.56 16.71 3.08
CA SER A 111 4.70 16.69 2.17
C SER A 111 6.03 16.52 2.91
N LEU A 112 6.07 16.89 4.20
CA LEU A 112 7.27 16.86 5.02
C LEU A 112 7.08 15.99 6.28
N THR A 113 8.12 15.24 6.64
CA THR A 113 8.11 14.46 7.88
C THR A 113 7.95 15.35 9.13
N ARG A 114 8.56 16.56 9.10
CA ARG A 114 8.45 17.54 10.19
C ARG A 114 6.99 17.92 10.49
N ALA A 115 6.14 18.01 9.47
CA ALA A 115 4.73 18.31 9.68
C ALA A 115 3.99 17.19 10.43
N VAL A 116 4.32 15.92 10.17
CA VAL A 116 3.79 14.78 10.95
C VAL A 116 4.21 14.89 12.41
N GLU A 117 5.47 15.22 12.66
CA GLU A 117 6.00 15.43 14.02
C GLU A 117 5.26 16.57 14.74
N LEU A 118 5.05 17.69 14.07
CA LEU A 118 4.36 18.85 14.63
C LEU A 118 2.90 18.54 14.98
N VAL A 119 2.17 17.92 14.06
CA VAL A 119 0.77 17.54 14.27
C VAL A 119 0.66 16.57 15.44
N THR A 120 1.55 15.57 15.51
CA THR A 120 1.51 14.57 16.57
C THR A 120 1.92 15.14 17.93
N ASN A 121 2.89 16.06 17.98
CA ASN A 121 3.23 16.82 19.19
C ASN A 121 2.07 17.71 19.65
N LEU A 122 1.37 18.39 18.73
CA LEU A 122 0.20 19.21 19.05
C LEU A 122 -0.90 18.35 19.68
N ILE A 123 -1.20 17.20 19.08
CA ILE A 123 -2.17 16.24 19.60
C ILE A 123 -1.72 15.76 20.98
N ALA A 124 -0.44 15.43 21.16
CA ALA A 124 0.08 14.96 22.44
C ALA A 124 -0.15 15.97 23.56
N ASN A 125 0.15 17.24 23.29
CA ASN A 125 -0.05 18.32 24.26
C ASN A 125 -1.54 18.48 24.63
N VAL A 126 -2.44 18.32 23.65
CA VAL A 126 -3.89 18.40 23.93
C VAL A 126 -4.36 17.19 24.74
N PHE A 127 -3.91 15.98 24.41
CA PHE A 127 -4.27 14.77 25.15
C PHE A 127 -3.81 14.83 26.62
N VAL A 128 -2.57 15.27 26.84
CA VAL A 128 -2.01 15.44 28.19
C VAL A 128 -2.76 16.52 28.98
N SER A 129 -3.09 17.64 28.33
CA SER A 129 -3.80 18.74 29.00
C SER A 129 -5.26 18.41 29.33
N GLN A 130 -5.95 17.64 28.48
CA GLN A 130 -7.34 17.25 28.69
C GLN A 130 -7.53 15.99 29.53
N ARG A 131 -6.44 15.24 29.81
CA ARG A 131 -6.46 13.99 30.60
C ARG A 131 -7.50 12.98 30.12
N PHE A 132 -7.47 12.65 28.83
CA PHE A 132 -8.31 11.59 28.29
C PHE A 132 -7.93 10.24 28.91
N GLU A 133 -8.74 9.77 29.86
CA GLU A 133 -8.66 8.43 30.42
C GLU A 133 -10.03 7.75 30.34
N PRO A 134 -10.17 6.62 29.63
CA PRO A 134 -9.14 5.90 28.86
C PRO A 134 -8.75 6.60 27.54
N LEU A 135 -7.60 6.23 26.98
CA LEU A 135 -7.22 6.65 25.62
C LEU A 135 -8.29 6.20 24.61
N PRO A 136 -8.64 7.05 23.63
CA PRO A 136 -9.60 6.69 22.61
C PRO A 136 -9.07 5.54 21.76
N ILE A 137 -9.98 4.61 21.43
CA ILE A 137 -9.71 3.50 20.52
C ILE A 137 -10.25 3.92 19.16
N LEU A 138 -9.35 4.17 18.23
CA LEU A 138 -9.67 4.49 16.85
C LEU A 138 -9.76 3.20 16.03
N ASP A 139 -10.57 3.23 14.98
CA ASP A 139 -10.65 2.14 14.01
C ASP A 139 -9.42 2.14 13.10
N ALA A 140 -8.99 3.32 12.63
CA ALA A 140 -7.85 3.46 11.75
C ALA A 140 -7.04 4.73 11.99
N VAL A 141 -5.71 4.59 11.90
CA VAL A 141 -4.76 5.69 11.96
C VAL A 141 -3.85 5.58 10.74
N THR A 142 -3.70 6.69 10.03
CA THR A 142 -2.84 6.76 8.85
C THR A 142 -1.91 7.95 8.94
N PHE A 143 -0.61 7.72 8.92
CA PHE A 143 0.40 8.76 8.77
C PHE A 143 1.11 8.56 7.45
N ARG A 144 1.06 9.55 6.56
CA ARG A 144 1.71 9.49 5.26
C ARG A 144 2.53 10.75 5.01
N VAL A 145 3.76 10.53 4.58
CA VAL A 145 4.63 11.56 4.02
C VAL A 145 4.69 11.30 2.52
N ASN A 146 4.17 12.22 1.71
CA ASN A 146 4.18 12.11 0.26
C ASN A 146 5.21 13.09 -0.34
N PRO A 147 6.40 12.61 -0.71
CA PRO A 147 7.48 13.45 -1.21
C PRO A 147 7.22 13.97 -2.63
N ASN A 148 6.30 13.37 -3.39
CA ASN A 148 5.91 13.90 -4.71
C ASN A 148 5.24 15.28 -4.61
N ILE A 149 4.88 15.73 -3.41
CA ILE A 149 4.37 17.08 -3.18
C ILE A 149 5.55 18.08 -3.01
N ALA A 150 6.77 17.60 -2.75
CA ALA A 150 7.95 18.40 -2.41
C ALA A 150 9.07 18.32 -3.48
N HIS A 151 8.70 18.19 -4.76
CA HIS A 151 9.63 17.93 -5.88
C HIS A 151 10.87 18.85 -5.97
N ASP A 152 10.86 20.04 -5.35
CA ASP A 152 11.97 21.01 -5.46
C ASP A 152 12.98 20.99 -4.30
N LEU A 153 12.73 20.26 -3.21
CA LEU A 153 13.60 20.30 -2.05
C LEU A 153 14.64 19.17 -2.10
N LYS A 154 15.85 19.47 -2.60
CA LYS A 154 17.06 18.64 -2.44
C LYS A 154 17.53 18.51 -0.98
N GLN A 155 16.71 18.88 -0.01
CA GLN A 155 17.10 18.82 1.40
C GLN A 155 17.10 17.36 1.82
N GLU A 156 18.25 16.90 2.32
CA GLU A 156 18.28 15.64 3.06
C GLU A 156 17.28 15.77 4.20
N PRO A 157 16.41 14.77 4.37
CA PRO A 157 15.38 14.89 5.37
C PRO A 157 16.04 14.94 6.75
N GLU A 158 15.68 15.95 7.54
CA GLU A 158 16.18 16.06 8.91
C GLU A 158 15.87 14.79 9.72
N PRO A 159 16.76 14.39 10.64
CA PRO A 159 16.52 13.26 11.50
C PRO A 159 15.29 13.54 12.37
N TYR A 160 14.28 12.70 12.20
CA TYR A 160 13.03 12.80 12.95
C TYR A 160 13.30 12.65 14.45
N GLN A 161 12.85 13.62 15.23
CA GLN A 161 12.93 13.54 16.68
C GLN A 161 11.81 12.63 17.19
N GLN A 162 12.17 11.70 18.07
CA GLN A 162 11.30 10.66 18.62
C GLN A 162 9.91 11.20 19.02
N MET A 163 8.82 10.52 18.62
CA MET A 163 7.47 11.00 19.00
C MET A 163 7.29 10.79 20.50
N ARG A 164 6.74 11.81 21.17
CA ARG A 164 6.77 11.86 22.63
C ARG A 164 5.95 10.75 23.29
N GLU A 165 4.74 10.43 22.84
CA GLU A 165 3.88 9.37 23.42
C GLU A 165 2.86 8.80 22.40
N ALA A 166 2.29 7.61 22.67
CA ALA A 166 1.15 7.09 21.89
C ALA A 166 -0.14 7.74 22.39
N LEU A 167 -0.89 8.34 21.47
CA LEU A 167 -1.98 9.28 21.77
C LEU A 167 -3.37 8.64 21.67
N PHE A 168 -3.42 7.45 21.11
CA PHE A 168 -4.62 6.67 20.88
C PHE A 168 -4.21 5.20 20.73
N LEU A 169 -5.20 4.33 20.90
CA LEU A 169 -5.10 2.94 20.50
C LEU A 169 -5.77 2.79 19.13
N THR A 170 -5.31 1.85 18.30
CA THR A 170 -5.92 1.65 16.98
C THR A 170 -5.99 0.17 16.62
N ARG A 171 -6.96 -0.19 15.76
CA ARG A 171 -7.07 -1.52 15.16
C ARG A 171 -6.32 -1.61 13.84
N SER A 172 -6.32 -0.52 13.07
CA SER A 172 -5.60 -0.41 11.81
C SER A 172 -4.58 0.72 11.88
N LEU A 173 -3.33 0.42 11.53
CA LEU A 173 -2.25 1.42 11.47
C LEU A 173 -1.57 1.37 10.10
N THR A 174 -1.53 2.52 9.44
CA THR A 174 -0.77 2.72 8.21
C THR A 174 0.30 3.78 8.43
N LEU A 175 1.57 3.42 8.25
CA LEU A 175 2.70 4.34 8.30
C LEU A 175 3.37 4.38 6.93
N GLY A 176 3.31 5.53 6.26
CA GLY A 176 3.86 5.76 4.92
C GLY A 176 5.00 6.77 4.94
N ALA A 177 6.22 6.34 4.66
CA ALA A 177 7.45 7.12 4.67
C ALA A 177 7.70 7.89 5.99
N VAL A 178 7.18 7.37 7.11
CA VAL A 178 7.42 7.90 8.47
C VAL A 178 8.66 7.22 9.06
N PRO A 179 9.73 7.96 9.40
CA PRO A 179 11.03 7.39 9.77
C PRO A 179 11.12 6.84 11.19
N ALA A 180 10.17 7.17 12.09
CA ALA A 180 10.20 6.70 13.48
C ALA A 180 9.01 5.80 13.77
N TRP A 181 9.32 4.52 13.96
CA TRP A 181 8.37 3.53 14.44
C TRP A 181 8.39 3.53 15.95
N GLU A 182 7.56 4.39 16.56
CA GLU A 182 7.42 4.31 18.01
C GLU A 182 6.73 3.01 18.39
N GLU A 183 7.44 2.17 19.15
CA GLU A 183 6.96 0.85 19.60
C GLU A 183 5.63 0.90 20.37
N ARG A 184 5.18 2.09 20.78
CA ARG A 184 3.94 2.31 21.53
C ARG A 184 2.67 2.28 20.67
N TYR A 185 2.76 2.54 19.37
CA TYR A 185 1.61 2.41 18.46
C TYR A 185 1.27 0.94 18.15
N PHE A 186 2.24 0.06 18.35
CA PHE A 186 2.14 -1.37 18.08
C PHE A 186 1.63 -2.05 19.34
N THR A 187 0.31 -2.16 19.42
CA THR A 187 -0.38 -2.73 20.58
C THR A 187 -1.09 -4.03 20.21
N SER A 188 -1.51 -4.79 21.20
CA SER A 188 -2.29 -6.01 20.98
C SER A 188 -3.68 -5.78 20.39
N LEU A 189 -4.15 -4.53 20.29
CA LEU A 189 -5.41 -4.22 19.61
C LEU A 189 -5.28 -4.17 18.08
N LEU A 190 -4.04 -4.11 17.58
CA LEU A 190 -3.77 -3.97 16.16
C LEU A 190 -4.11 -5.27 15.42
N THR A 191 -4.98 -5.18 14.42
CA THR A 191 -5.37 -6.26 13.51
C THR A 191 -4.81 -6.04 12.10
N THR A 192 -4.56 -4.79 11.71
CA THR A 192 -4.03 -4.44 10.38
C THR A 192 -2.85 -3.51 10.54
N LEU A 193 -1.72 -3.86 9.92
CA LEU A 193 -0.51 -3.06 9.92
C LEU A 193 0.03 -2.93 8.51
N HIS A 194 0.06 -1.70 8.01
CA HIS A 194 0.63 -1.36 6.72
C HIS A 194 1.82 -0.42 6.91
N LEU A 195 2.97 -0.84 6.42
CA LEU A 195 4.21 -0.07 6.47
C LEU A 195 4.66 0.16 5.03
N LEU A 196 4.58 1.41 4.59
CA LEU A 196 4.80 1.83 3.21
C LEU A 196 6.03 2.75 3.16
N ASP A 197 6.94 2.52 2.21
CA ASP A 197 8.04 3.43 1.91
C ASP A 197 7.98 3.81 0.43
N PHE A 198 7.62 5.06 0.15
CA PHE A 198 7.33 5.52 -1.21
C PHE A 198 8.58 5.88 -2.02
N GLU A 199 9.76 5.97 -1.40
CA GLU A 199 10.88 6.62 -2.07
C GLU A 199 11.80 5.66 -2.83
N GLY A 200 11.85 4.37 -2.49
CA GLY A 200 12.85 3.47 -3.08
C GLY A 200 14.32 3.94 -2.88
N ARG A 201 14.54 5.06 -2.17
CA ARG A 201 15.81 5.73 -1.89
C ARG A 201 16.53 5.04 -0.73
N GLY A 202 16.61 3.71 -0.81
CA GLY A 202 17.53 2.87 -0.07
C GLY A 202 17.72 3.21 1.42
N SER A 203 17.11 2.39 2.28
CA SER A 203 17.70 1.93 3.53
C SER A 203 17.82 2.90 4.72
N LEU A 204 17.72 4.22 4.59
CA LEU A 204 17.97 5.07 5.76
C LEU A 204 16.87 5.03 6.82
N ARG A 205 15.68 4.49 6.48
CA ARG A 205 14.48 4.59 7.35
C ARG A 205 13.79 3.26 7.63
N ALA A 206 14.08 2.21 6.86
CA ALA A 206 13.50 0.90 7.09
C ALA A 206 14.12 0.28 8.37
N PRO A 207 13.28 -0.33 9.23
CA PRO A 207 13.75 -0.92 10.48
C PRO A 207 14.82 -1.98 10.20
N ASP A 208 15.71 -2.21 11.16
CA ASP A 208 16.45 -3.47 11.13
C ASP A 208 15.52 -4.64 11.50
N LEU A 209 15.95 -5.85 11.18
CA LEU A 209 15.14 -7.04 11.43
C LEU A 209 14.81 -7.24 12.93
N ALA A 210 15.71 -6.82 13.83
CA ALA A 210 15.50 -6.92 15.28
C ALA A 210 14.40 -5.95 15.76
N HIS A 211 14.38 -4.73 15.25
CA HIS A 211 13.33 -3.76 15.57
C HIS A 211 11.97 -4.19 15.01
N LEU A 212 11.91 -4.65 13.75
CA LEU A 212 10.67 -5.19 13.18
C LEU A 212 10.14 -6.39 14.00
N THR A 213 11.03 -7.29 14.44
CA THR A 213 10.66 -8.43 15.30
C THR A 213 10.07 -7.97 16.64
N ARG A 214 10.66 -6.94 17.27
CA ARG A 214 10.13 -6.34 18.52
C ARG A 214 8.76 -5.68 18.32
N VAL A 215 8.54 -5.06 17.17
CA VAL A 215 7.25 -4.47 16.80
C VAL A 215 6.19 -5.56 16.63
N LEU A 216 6.51 -6.61 15.89
CA LEU A 216 5.59 -7.72 15.64
C LEU A 216 5.25 -8.50 16.92
N SER A 217 6.21 -8.69 17.83
CA SER A 217 5.94 -9.37 19.11
C SER A 217 4.96 -8.62 20.02
N ARG A 218 4.75 -7.31 19.80
CA ARG A 218 3.73 -6.50 20.50
C ARG A 218 2.36 -6.49 19.84
N THR A 219 2.24 -7.06 18.65
CA THR A 219 1.00 -7.09 17.85
C THR A 219 0.53 -8.53 17.63
N PRO A 220 0.32 -9.34 18.68
CA PRO A 220 0.01 -10.77 18.54
C PRO A 220 -1.33 -11.06 17.83
N ASN A 221 -2.25 -10.08 17.79
CA ASN A 221 -3.58 -10.21 17.19
C ASN A 221 -3.63 -9.74 15.72
N LEU A 222 -2.47 -9.49 15.11
CA LEU A 222 -2.39 -9.02 13.74
C LEU A 222 -2.94 -10.08 12.78
N GLN A 223 -3.82 -9.65 11.88
CA GLN A 223 -4.47 -10.47 10.84
C GLN A 223 -3.90 -10.18 9.46
N GLU A 224 -3.52 -8.93 9.23
CA GLU A 224 -2.97 -8.45 7.97
C GLU A 224 -1.69 -7.63 8.20
N LEU A 225 -0.63 -8.01 7.50
CA LEU A 225 0.65 -7.30 7.49
C LEU A 225 1.04 -6.99 6.05
N LEU A 226 1.23 -5.71 5.75
CA LEU A 226 1.75 -5.23 4.47
C LEU A 226 3.05 -4.46 4.72
N LEU A 227 4.12 -4.89 4.05
CA LEU A 227 5.44 -4.26 4.05
C LEU A 227 5.82 -3.87 2.62
N ASP A 228 5.65 -2.61 2.23
CA ASP A 228 6.06 -2.12 0.91
C ASP A 228 7.28 -1.23 1.04
N ALA A 229 8.42 -1.69 0.53
CA ALA A 229 9.76 -1.12 0.70
C ALA A 229 10.17 -0.85 2.17
N SER A 230 9.33 -1.22 3.14
CA SER A 230 9.52 -1.08 4.59
C SER A 230 9.95 -2.39 5.26
N GLY A 231 10.42 -3.35 4.46
CA GLY A 231 10.98 -4.60 4.96
C GLY A 231 12.27 -4.39 5.76
N PRO A 232 12.82 -5.44 6.37
CA PRO A 232 14.08 -5.35 7.12
C PRO A 232 15.20 -4.82 6.22
N SER A 233 15.90 -3.77 6.63
CA SER A 233 16.98 -3.16 5.84
C SER A 233 18.34 -3.88 5.98
N SER A 234 18.51 -4.67 7.05
CA SER A 234 19.78 -5.31 7.39
C SER A 234 19.59 -6.54 8.29
N THR A 235 20.45 -7.54 8.10
CA THR A 235 20.56 -8.74 8.95
C THR A 235 21.68 -8.64 9.98
N ARG A 236 22.47 -7.54 10.01
CA ARG A 236 23.74 -7.46 10.76
C ARG A 236 23.63 -7.69 12.28
N ASN A 237 22.45 -7.59 12.86
CA ASN A 237 22.24 -7.69 14.31
C ASN A 237 21.53 -8.98 14.76
N VAL A 238 21.12 -9.86 13.85
CA VAL A 238 20.18 -10.96 14.19
C VAL A 238 20.91 -12.19 14.71
N ALA A 239 22.09 -12.51 14.16
CA ALA A 239 22.80 -13.75 14.48
C ALA A 239 23.24 -13.90 15.95
N SER A 240 23.19 -12.82 16.75
CA SER A 240 23.58 -12.83 18.16
C SER A 240 22.44 -12.64 19.16
N GLN A 241 21.22 -12.29 18.73
CA GLN A 241 20.18 -11.81 19.66
C GLN A 241 18.82 -12.50 19.58
N VAL A 242 18.47 -13.20 18.50
CA VAL A 242 17.12 -13.74 18.32
C VAL A 242 17.19 -15.24 18.11
N GLN A 243 16.47 -16.02 18.92
CA GLN A 243 16.34 -17.46 18.70
C GLN A 243 15.34 -17.68 17.56
N ALA A 244 15.56 -18.71 16.74
CA ALA A 244 14.66 -18.99 15.63
C ALA A 244 13.23 -19.26 16.15
N ALA A 245 12.23 -18.60 15.55
CA ALA A 245 10.80 -18.70 15.86
C ALA A 245 10.29 -17.98 17.14
N ASP A 246 10.86 -16.81 17.47
CA ASP A 246 10.49 -16.03 18.67
C ASP A 246 9.11 -15.32 18.59
N VAL A 247 8.53 -15.12 17.40
CA VAL A 247 7.27 -14.37 17.26
C VAL A 247 6.15 -15.25 16.70
N GLU A 248 5.19 -15.57 17.58
CA GLU A 248 3.98 -16.30 17.20
C GLU A 248 2.87 -15.33 16.78
N MET A 249 2.48 -15.43 15.51
CA MET A 249 1.45 -14.62 14.88
C MET A 249 0.21 -15.49 14.62
N GLN A 250 -0.51 -15.82 15.70
CA GLN A 250 -1.58 -16.83 15.69
C GLN A 250 -2.77 -16.47 14.77
N TYR A 251 -2.93 -15.18 14.44
CA TYR A 251 -4.06 -14.68 13.66
C TYR A 251 -3.67 -14.15 12.28
N LEU A 252 -2.37 -14.12 11.94
CA LEU A 252 -1.90 -13.51 10.70
C LEU A 252 -2.29 -14.37 9.50
N SER A 253 -3.32 -13.94 8.77
CA SER A 253 -3.87 -14.64 7.61
C SER A 253 -3.33 -14.11 6.30
N THR A 254 -2.94 -12.83 6.26
CA THR A 254 -2.49 -12.15 5.04
C THR A 254 -1.14 -11.49 5.28
N LEU A 255 -0.16 -11.85 4.46
CA LEU A 255 1.17 -11.24 4.46
C LEU A 255 1.50 -10.75 3.04
N THR A 256 1.75 -9.46 2.91
CA THR A 256 2.16 -8.83 1.67
C THR A 256 3.52 -8.17 1.88
N ILE A 257 4.51 -8.52 1.05
CA ILE A 257 5.83 -7.92 1.06
C ILE A 257 6.16 -7.46 -0.35
N CYS A 258 6.31 -6.14 -0.52
CA CYS A 258 6.58 -5.49 -1.78
C CYS A 258 7.91 -4.74 -1.73
N SER A 259 8.54 -4.55 -2.89
CA SER A 259 9.69 -3.67 -3.11
C SER A 259 10.90 -3.95 -2.19
N THR A 260 10.99 -5.14 -1.59
CA THR A 260 12.00 -5.51 -0.61
C THR A 260 13.04 -6.44 -1.24
N GLN A 261 14.30 -6.31 -0.82
CA GLN A 261 15.38 -7.19 -1.28
C GLN A 261 15.13 -8.64 -0.86
N ALA A 262 15.05 -9.55 -1.83
CA ALA A 262 14.67 -10.94 -1.62
C ALA A 262 15.58 -11.67 -0.61
N VAL A 263 16.88 -11.31 -0.55
CA VAL A 263 17.86 -11.91 0.38
C VAL A 263 17.53 -11.69 1.86
N LEU A 264 16.71 -10.68 2.17
CA LEU A 264 16.33 -10.32 3.54
C LEU A 264 15.06 -11.04 4.00
N ILE A 265 14.33 -11.68 3.09
CA ILE A 265 13.05 -12.33 3.37
C ILE A 265 13.20 -13.70 4.05
N PRO A 266 14.10 -14.62 3.64
CA PRO A 266 14.27 -15.90 4.35
C PRO A 266 14.55 -15.75 5.86
N PRO A 267 15.48 -14.90 6.31
CA PRO A 267 15.70 -14.72 7.75
C PRO A 267 14.50 -14.07 8.43
N PHE A 268 13.75 -13.21 7.74
CA PHE A 268 12.52 -12.62 8.29
C PHE A 268 11.41 -13.67 8.49
N LEU A 269 11.10 -14.46 7.46
CA LEU A 269 10.06 -15.48 7.52
C LEU A 269 10.38 -16.58 8.53
N SER A 270 11.66 -16.93 8.71
CA SER A 270 12.06 -17.94 9.72
C SER A 270 11.91 -17.48 11.18
N LEU A 271 11.74 -16.18 11.42
CA LEU A 271 11.45 -15.65 12.77
C LEU A 271 9.96 -15.69 13.11
N LEU A 272 9.09 -15.84 12.12
CA LEU A 272 7.64 -15.76 12.28
C LEU A 272 7.01 -17.15 12.27
N ARG A 273 6.17 -17.44 13.27
CA ARG A 273 5.27 -18.59 13.24
C ARG A 273 3.87 -18.12 12.87
N MET A 274 3.41 -18.53 11.70
CA MET A 274 2.14 -18.05 11.12
C MET A 274 1.22 -19.24 10.80
N PRO A 275 0.65 -19.92 11.82
CA PRO A 275 -0.07 -21.18 11.64
C PRO A 275 -1.35 -21.05 10.82
N VAL A 276 -1.88 -19.83 10.66
CA VAL A 276 -3.13 -19.56 9.93
C VAL A 276 -2.91 -18.75 8.64
N LEU A 277 -1.67 -18.61 8.17
CA LEU A 277 -1.37 -17.85 6.95
C LEU A 277 -2.08 -18.47 5.74
N ARG A 278 -2.94 -17.69 5.10
CA ARG A 278 -3.76 -18.08 3.93
C ARG A 278 -3.28 -17.41 2.65
N VAL A 279 -2.88 -16.14 2.74
CA VAL A 279 -2.54 -15.31 1.59
C VAL A 279 -1.12 -14.80 1.76
N LEU A 280 -0.26 -15.08 0.78
CA LEU A 280 1.10 -14.60 0.74
C LEU A 280 1.38 -13.93 -0.60
N HIS A 281 1.67 -12.64 -0.57
CA HIS A 281 2.04 -11.85 -1.73
C HIS A 281 3.49 -11.38 -1.59
N LEU A 282 4.34 -11.75 -2.53
CA LEU A 282 5.75 -11.40 -2.57
C LEU A 282 6.05 -10.68 -3.89
N ASN A 283 6.28 -9.38 -3.86
CA ASN A 283 6.86 -8.64 -4.98
C ASN A 283 8.24 -8.15 -4.55
N LEU A 284 9.30 -8.87 -4.95
CA LEU A 284 10.63 -8.71 -4.37
C LEU A 284 11.64 -8.25 -5.43
N ARG A 285 12.68 -7.54 -4.98
CA ARG A 285 13.87 -7.23 -5.77
C ARG A 285 14.87 -8.37 -5.63
N GLY A 286 15.36 -8.92 -6.73
CA GLY A 286 16.28 -10.05 -6.78
C GLY A 286 15.89 -11.09 -7.83
N THR A 287 16.70 -12.15 -7.92
CA THR A 287 16.44 -13.25 -8.85
C THR A 287 15.43 -14.24 -8.29
N GLY A 288 14.73 -14.96 -9.18
CA GLY A 288 13.76 -16.00 -8.80
C GLY A 288 14.28 -17.02 -7.80
N GLY A 289 15.54 -17.48 -7.94
CA GLY A 289 16.14 -18.43 -6.99
C GLY A 289 16.23 -17.92 -5.55
N VAL A 290 16.42 -16.62 -5.34
CA VAL A 290 16.41 -16.02 -3.99
C VAL A 290 14.98 -15.98 -3.44
N ILE A 291 13.98 -15.74 -4.30
CA ILE A 291 12.57 -15.77 -3.92
C ILE A 291 12.15 -17.21 -3.54
N LEU A 292 12.61 -18.23 -4.26
CA LEU A 292 12.39 -19.63 -3.88
C LEU A 292 13.01 -19.96 -2.52
N SER A 293 14.17 -19.37 -2.23
CA SER A 293 14.81 -19.50 -0.92
C SER A 293 13.96 -18.88 0.19
N ALA A 294 13.22 -17.80 -0.10
CA ALA A 294 12.28 -17.21 0.84
C ALA A 294 11.08 -18.13 1.10
N LEU A 295 10.50 -18.73 0.06
CA LEU A 295 9.40 -19.70 0.22
C LEU A 295 9.82 -20.92 1.05
N ARG A 296 11.04 -21.42 0.84
CA ARG A 296 11.60 -22.54 1.61
C ARG A 296 11.70 -22.23 3.11
N ALA A 297 11.79 -20.96 3.50
CA ALA A 297 11.83 -20.57 4.91
C ALA A 297 10.48 -20.73 5.62
N LEU A 298 9.37 -20.89 4.88
CA LEU A 298 8.06 -21.13 5.46
C LEU A 298 7.92 -22.59 5.92
N PRO A 299 7.22 -22.85 7.05
CA PRO A 299 6.87 -24.20 7.43
C PRO A 299 6.04 -24.88 6.34
N ARG A 300 6.34 -26.15 6.04
CA ARG A 300 5.56 -26.93 5.05
C ARG A 300 4.10 -27.17 5.46
N THR A 301 3.80 -27.00 6.74
CA THR A 301 2.45 -27.12 7.31
C THR A 301 1.64 -25.84 7.19
N THR A 302 2.17 -24.80 6.54
CA THR A 302 1.46 -23.52 6.37
C THR A 302 0.24 -23.74 5.47
N PRO A 303 -0.98 -23.38 5.91
CA PRO A 303 -2.21 -23.68 5.18
C PRO A 303 -2.51 -22.62 4.10
N LEU A 304 -1.51 -22.38 3.26
CA LEU A 304 -1.50 -21.33 2.25
C LEU A 304 -2.46 -21.67 1.11
N VAL A 305 -3.39 -20.76 0.82
CA VAL A 305 -4.44 -20.88 -0.20
C VAL A 305 -4.10 -20.06 -1.44
N GLU A 306 -3.54 -18.87 -1.22
CA GLU A 306 -3.16 -17.95 -2.29
C GLU A 306 -1.68 -17.57 -2.18
N LEU A 307 -0.95 -17.77 -3.27
CA LEU A 307 0.44 -17.39 -3.41
C LEU A 307 0.63 -16.53 -4.66
N ARG A 308 1.03 -15.27 -4.46
CA ARG A 308 1.43 -14.37 -5.54
C ARG A 308 2.90 -14.03 -5.42
N ILE A 309 3.63 -14.17 -6.51
CA ILE A 309 5.08 -13.96 -6.53
C ILE A 309 5.43 -13.15 -7.77
N ALA A 310 6.14 -12.05 -7.58
CA ALA A 310 6.62 -11.20 -8.66
C ALA A 310 8.07 -10.78 -8.39
N THR A 311 8.85 -10.61 -9.45
CA THR A 311 10.10 -9.85 -9.40
C THR A 311 9.82 -8.41 -9.82
N SER A 312 10.37 -7.44 -9.09
CA SER A 312 10.34 -6.02 -9.50
C SER A 312 11.57 -5.64 -10.33
N ASP A 313 12.58 -6.51 -10.39
CA ASP A 313 13.72 -6.31 -11.27
C ASP A 313 13.33 -6.78 -12.67
N PRO A 314 13.66 -6.03 -13.73
CA PRO A 314 13.39 -6.49 -15.09
C PRO A 314 14.07 -7.85 -15.29
N PRO A 315 13.42 -8.81 -15.97
CA PRO A 315 14.04 -10.09 -16.28
C PRO A 315 15.36 -9.81 -16.98
N PRO A 316 16.45 -10.54 -16.66
CA PRO A 316 17.75 -10.33 -17.27
C PRO A 316 17.67 -10.74 -18.75
N SER A 317 17.14 -9.86 -19.58
CA SER A 317 17.18 -10.01 -21.03
C SER A 317 18.63 -9.80 -21.44
N VAL A 318 19.26 -10.83 -22.02
CA VAL A 318 20.48 -10.73 -22.85
C VAL A 318 21.78 -10.60 -22.00
N PRO A 319 22.91 -11.25 -22.37
CA PRO A 319 24.02 -11.53 -21.47
C PRO A 319 24.60 -10.26 -20.84
N ALA A 320 24.91 -10.36 -19.54
CA ALA A 320 25.51 -9.34 -18.69
C ALA A 320 26.60 -8.51 -19.38
N LEU A 321 26.18 -7.45 -20.07
CA LEU A 321 27.01 -6.38 -20.56
C LEU A 321 26.41 -5.11 -19.98
N GLN A 322 27.05 -4.63 -18.92
CA GLN A 322 26.94 -3.28 -18.36
C GLN A 322 25.73 -3.02 -17.48
N TRP A 323 25.66 -3.75 -16.36
CA TRP A 323 25.25 -3.12 -15.09
C TRP A 323 26.16 -1.89 -14.86
N PRO A 324 25.65 -0.72 -14.44
CA PRO A 324 26.44 0.51 -14.42
C PRO A 324 27.74 0.36 -13.64
N PRO A 325 28.87 0.86 -14.18
CA PRO A 325 30.12 0.88 -13.46
C PRO A 325 30.00 1.92 -12.34
N GLU A 326 30.43 1.52 -11.14
CA GLU A 326 30.93 2.41 -10.08
C GLU A 326 29.92 3.06 -9.12
N LEU A 327 29.38 2.25 -8.20
CA LEU A 327 29.54 2.64 -6.79
C LEU A 327 31.04 2.65 -6.46
N PRO A 328 31.57 3.69 -5.79
CA PRO A 328 33.00 3.82 -5.53
C PRO A 328 33.51 2.56 -4.85
N SER A 329 34.59 2.03 -5.41
CA SER A 329 35.25 0.75 -5.14
C SER A 329 35.76 0.61 -3.70
N ARG A 330 34.86 0.61 -2.73
CA ARG A 330 35.13 0.21 -1.34
C ARG A 330 35.30 -1.31 -1.32
N ARG A 331 36.56 -1.75 -1.34
CA ARG A 331 37.06 -3.10 -1.01
C ARG A 331 36.08 -4.21 -1.42
N ARG A 332 36.27 -4.80 -2.61
CA ARG A 332 35.63 -6.05 -3.05
C ARG A 332 35.75 -7.10 -1.94
N LYS A 333 34.75 -7.18 -1.07
CA LYS A 333 34.54 -8.34 -0.20
C LYS A 333 34.33 -9.51 -1.14
N LYS A 334 34.96 -10.65 -0.85
CA LYS A 334 34.80 -11.91 -1.60
C LYS A 334 33.33 -12.06 -1.97
N VAL A 335 33.04 -12.14 -3.28
CA VAL A 335 31.71 -12.46 -3.78
C VAL A 335 31.26 -13.71 -3.03
N PRO A 336 30.13 -13.67 -2.29
CA PRO A 336 29.60 -14.85 -1.62
C PRO A 336 29.57 -16.00 -2.62
N LYS A 337 29.96 -17.21 -2.19
CA LYS A 337 29.77 -18.39 -3.03
C LYS A 337 28.28 -18.41 -3.44
N PRO A 338 27.95 -18.75 -4.70
CA PRO A 338 26.56 -18.88 -5.12
C PRO A 338 25.86 -19.82 -4.15
N ASP A 339 24.76 -19.33 -3.57
CA ASP A 339 23.93 -20.13 -2.67
C ASP A 339 23.48 -21.42 -3.39
N PRO A 340 23.30 -22.53 -2.66
CA PRO A 340 22.81 -23.76 -3.25
C PRO A 340 21.51 -23.48 -4.02
N VAL A 341 21.43 -24.00 -5.26
CA VAL A 341 20.27 -23.83 -6.13
C VAL A 341 19.06 -24.48 -5.44
N VAL A 342 18.14 -23.65 -4.94
CA VAL A 342 16.87 -24.11 -4.38
C VAL A 342 15.96 -24.51 -5.53
N THR A 343 15.47 -25.75 -5.52
CA THR A 343 14.56 -26.25 -6.55
C THR A 343 13.11 -25.89 -6.22
N TRP A 344 12.27 -25.82 -7.25
CA TRP A 344 10.82 -25.62 -7.10
C TRP A 344 10.16 -26.67 -6.20
N GLN A 345 10.61 -27.91 -6.28
CA GLN A 345 10.11 -29.01 -5.46
C GLN A 345 10.36 -28.78 -3.96
N GLU A 346 11.47 -28.14 -3.61
CA GLU A 346 11.77 -27.79 -2.21
C GLU A 346 10.94 -26.61 -1.71
N ALA A 347 10.63 -25.66 -2.61
CA ALA A 347 9.96 -24.40 -2.29
C ALA A 347 8.42 -24.52 -2.26
N LEU A 348 7.83 -25.32 -3.16
CA LEU A 348 6.37 -25.45 -3.30
C LEU A 348 5.88 -26.78 -2.74
N SER A 349 5.43 -26.77 -1.48
CA SER A 349 4.87 -27.96 -0.81
C SER A 349 3.51 -27.72 -0.14
N PHE A 350 2.84 -26.62 -0.49
CA PHE A 350 1.60 -26.16 0.12
C PHE A 350 0.39 -26.93 -0.43
N GLN A 351 -0.08 -27.92 0.33
CA GLN A 351 -1.17 -28.81 -0.08
C GLN A 351 -2.52 -28.09 -0.24
N GLU A 352 -2.68 -26.96 0.44
CA GLU A 352 -3.91 -26.17 0.44
C GLU A 352 -3.95 -25.10 -0.66
N LEU A 353 -2.90 -25.02 -1.50
CA LEU A 353 -2.76 -23.95 -2.49
C LEU A 353 -3.80 -24.09 -3.61
N GLU A 354 -4.64 -23.07 -3.75
CA GLU A 354 -5.71 -23.01 -4.77
C GLU A 354 -5.34 -22.04 -5.91
N LEU A 355 -4.59 -20.99 -5.61
CA LEU A 355 -4.16 -19.95 -6.55
C LEU A 355 -2.64 -19.77 -6.49
N LEU A 356 -1.99 -19.92 -7.64
CA LEU A 356 -0.61 -19.52 -7.86
C LEU A 356 -0.54 -18.45 -8.95
N SER A 357 0.07 -17.31 -8.62
CA SER A 357 0.34 -16.21 -9.55
C SER A 357 1.84 -15.93 -9.57
N THR A 358 2.44 -15.95 -10.75
CA THR A 358 3.87 -15.71 -10.96
C THR A 358 4.08 -14.59 -11.97
N ASP A 359 5.04 -13.71 -11.69
CA ASP A 359 5.43 -12.64 -12.61
C ASP A 359 6.95 -12.49 -12.70
N GLY A 360 7.51 -12.95 -13.82
CA GLY A 360 8.92 -12.77 -14.13
C GLY A 360 9.87 -13.45 -13.14
N ILE A 361 9.43 -14.55 -12.49
CA ILE A 361 10.27 -15.27 -11.51
C ILE A 361 11.16 -16.31 -12.17
N GLY A 362 10.98 -16.57 -13.47
CA GLY A 362 11.76 -17.56 -14.21
C GLY A 362 11.27 -18.97 -13.94
N LEU A 363 9.94 -19.15 -13.91
CA LEU A 363 9.32 -20.46 -13.81
C LEU A 363 9.66 -21.28 -15.06
N ASP A 364 10.19 -22.49 -14.87
CA ASP A 364 10.63 -23.39 -15.92
C ASP A 364 9.75 -24.65 -16.01
N ASN A 365 10.02 -25.51 -16.99
CA ASN A 365 9.25 -26.74 -17.19
C ASN A 365 9.36 -27.72 -16.01
N ASP A 366 10.48 -27.74 -15.29
CA ASP A 366 10.64 -28.58 -14.08
C ASP A 366 9.73 -28.09 -12.94
N ALA A 367 9.49 -26.77 -12.85
CA ALA A 367 8.51 -26.21 -11.94
C ALA A 367 7.09 -26.69 -12.24
N LEU A 368 6.71 -26.83 -13.52
CA LEU A 368 5.38 -27.32 -13.91
C LEU A 368 5.11 -28.73 -13.40
N GLU A 369 6.11 -29.61 -13.38
CA GLU A 369 6.00 -30.94 -12.77
C GLU A 369 5.71 -30.87 -11.27
N CYS A 370 6.26 -29.86 -10.58
CA CYS A 370 5.95 -29.62 -9.17
C CYS A 370 4.49 -29.14 -9.00
N LEU A 371 4.00 -28.30 -9.91
CA LEU A 371 2.60 -27.83 -9.88
C LEU A 371 1.62 -28.97 -10.14
N ALA A 372 1.98 -29.98 -10.94
CA ALA A 372 1.15 -31.16 -11.16
C ALA A 372 0.81 -31.88 -9.84
N ALA A 373 1.74 -31.88 -8.87
CA ALA A 373 1.58 -32.55 -7.58
C ALA A 373 0.71 -31.77 -6.56
N LEU A 374 0.31 -30.53 -6.83
CA LEU A 374 -0.49 -29.72 -5.90
C LEU A 374 -1.97 -30.08 -6.00
N PRO A 375 -2.60 -30.71 -4.99
CA PRO A 375 -3.92 -31.31 -5.16
C PRO A 375 -5.05 -30.30 -5.34
N LYS A 376 -4.92 -29.09 -4.80
CA LYS A 376 -5.99 -28.07 -4.80
C LYS A 376 -5.81 -26.94 -5.81
N LEU A 377 -4.69 -26.90 -6.53
CA LEU A 377 -4.39 -25.80 -7.46
C LEU A 377 -5.44 -25.77 -8.59
N GLY A 378 -6.30 -24.76 -8.56
CA GLY A 378 -7.39 -24.57 -9.52
C GLY A 378 -7.23 -23.31 -10.36
N ARG A 379 -6.37 -22.38 -9.94
CA ARG A 379 -6.10 -21.12 -10.63
C ARG A 379 -4.59 -20.91 -10.81
N LEU A 380 -4.19 -20.68 -12.05
CA LEU A 380 -2.80 -20.42 -12.43
C LEU A 380 -2.73 -19.13 -13.23
N GLU A 381 -1.94 -18.17 -12.76
CA GLU A 381 -1.66 -16.92 -13.45
C GLU A 381 -0.15 -16.88 -13.75
N LEU A 382 0.21 -16.84 -15.04
CA LEU A 382 1.59 -16.81 -15.52
C LEU A 382 1.81 -15.48 -16.22
N ARG A 383 2.71 -14.66 -15.69
CA ARG A 383 3.08 -13.37 -16.28
C ARG A 383 4.57 -13.30 -16.50
N SER A 384 4.99 -12.80 -17.65
CA SER A 384 6.41 -12.58 -17.97
C SER A 384 7.31 -13.82 -17.84
N GLU A 385 6.75 -15.03 -17.89
CA GLU A 385 7.52 -16.28 -17.76
C GLU A 385 8.04 -16.72 -19.14
N HIS A 386 9.36 -16.87 -19.27
CA HIS A 386 10.02 -17.10 -20.56
C HIS A 386 10.58 -18.52 -20.74
N LEU A 387 10.62 -19.32 -19.68
CA LEU A 387 11.21 -20.67 -19.70
C LEU A 387 10.15 -21.79 -19.77
N ILE A 388 8.89 -21.41 -19.95
CA ILE A 388 7.76 -22.33 -20.10
C ILE A 388 7.47 -22.48 -21.59
N ASP A 389 7.35 -23.73 -22.05
CA ASP A 389 6.83 -24.02 -23.39
C ASP A 389 5.37 -24.52 -23.36
N ALA A 390 4.73 -24.43 -24.52
CA ALA A 390 3.33 -24.76 -24.69
C ALA A 390 3.02 -26.25 -24.46
N ASP A 391 3.93 -27.14 -24.84
CA ASP A 391 3.74 -28.59 -24.75
C ASP A 391 3.77 -29.08 -23.30
N ASN A 392 4.69 -28.54 -22.49
CA ASN A 392 4.78 -28.83 -21.06
C ASN A 392 3.58 -28.25 -20.31
N LEU A 393 3.16 -27.02 -20.60
CA LEU A 393 1.97 -26.43 -19.98
C LEU A 393 0.70 -27.21 -20.36
N ARG A 394 0.57 -27.63 -21.62
CA ARG A 394 -0.52 -28.50 -22.07
C ARG A 394 -0.49 -29.86 -21.38
N SER A 395 0.68 -30.45 -21.22
CA SER A 395 0.85 -31.73 -20.52
C SER A 395 0.42 -31.65 -19.06
N LEU A 396 0.78 -30.55 -18.37
CA LEU A 396 0.30 -30.25 -17.02
C LEU A 396 -1.23 -30.21 -16.95
N LEU A 397 -1.88 -29.49 -17.87
CA LEU A 397 -3.34 -29.34 -17.89
C LEU A 397 -4.05 -30.68 -18.10
N HIS A 398 -3.62 -31.48 -19.09
CA HIS A 398 -4.18 -32.81 -19.34
C HIS A 398 -4.00 -33.74 -18.15
N ARG A 399 -2.79 -33.81 -17.60
CA ARG A 399 -2.50 -34.66 -16.45
C ARG A 399 -3.40 -34.35 -15.27
N ARG A 400 -3.62 -33.07 -14.96
CA ARG A 400 -4.52 -32.65 -13.88
C ARG A 400 -6.01 -32.89 -14.17
N LEU A 401 -6.41 -32.95 -15.45
CA LEU A 401 -7.77 -33.34 -15.84
C LEU A 401 -8.02 -34.84 -15.64
N GLU A 402 -7.00 -35.68 -15.81
CA GLU A 402 -7.11 -37.14 -15.71
C GLU A 402 -6.90 -37.68 -14.29
N GLU A 403 -6.15 -36.97 -13.44
CA GLU A 403 -5.85 -37.42 -12.09
C GLU A 403 -7.04 -37.21 -11.11
N PRO A 404 -7.62 -38.28 -10.52
CA PRO A 404 -8.89 -38.20 -9.78
C PRO A 404 -8.83 -37.49 -8.42
N ASN A 405 -7.62 -37.24 -7.90
CA ASN A 405 -7.40 -36.59 -6.60
C ASN A 405 -6.78 -35.19 -6.72
N VAL A 406 -6.68 -34.68 -7.94
CA VAL A 406 -6.05 -33.41 -8.25
C VAL A 406 -7.08 -32.51 -8.91
N SER A 407 -7.17 -31.27 -8.44
CA SER A 407 -8.12 -30.30 -8.97
C SER A 407 -7.66 -29.87 -10.37
N ALA A 408 -8.54 -30.03 -11.36
CA ALA A 408 -8.30 -29.46 -12.68
C ALA A 408 -8.09 -27.94 -12.58
N ILE A 409 -7.19 -27.40 -13.40
CA ILE A 409 -7.03 -25.94 -13.52
C ILE A 409 -8.28 -25.40 -14.21
N ARG A 410 -9.03 -24.56 -13.51
CA ARG A 410 -10.28 -23.95 -13.99
C ARG A 410 -10.08 -22.57 -14.59
N HIS A 411 -9.05 -21.88 -14.13
CA HIS A 411 -8.68 -20.55 -14.59
C HIS A 411 -7.19 -20.53 -14.92
N LEU A 412 -6.88 -20.21 -16.17
CA LEU A 412 -5.52 -19.98 -16.65
C LEU A 412 -5.44 -18.58 -17.25
N GLU A 413 -4.54 -17.77 -16.71
CA GLU A 413 -4.18 -16.46 -17.25
C GLU A 413 -2.73 -16.52 -17.72
N VAL A 414 -2.47 -16.09 -18.95
CA VAL A 414 -1.13 -16.00 -19.55
C VAL A 414 -0.93 -14.58 -20.05
N ALA A 415 0.10 -13.89 -19.57
CA ALA A 415 0.46 -12.56 -20.01
C ALA A 415 1.95 -12.45 -20.30
N LEU A 416 2.34 -11.87 -21.43
CA LEU A 416 3.74 -11.53 -21.74
C LEU A 416 4.75 -12.71 -21.67
N CYS A 417 4.28 -13.94 -21.85
CA CYS A 417 5.10 -15.16 -21.81
C CYS A 417 5.73 -15.46 -23.18
N LYS A 418 6.97 -15.04 -23.43
CA LYS A 418 7.66 -15.22 -24.72
C LYS A 418 7.77 -16.66 -25.24
N GLY A 419 7.72 -17.66 -24.35
CA GLY A 419 7.74 -19.08 -24.73
C GLY A 419 6.38 -19.62 -25.21
N LEU A 420 5.32 -18.81 -25.11
CA LEU A 420 3.95 -19.15 -25.46
C LEU A 420 3.47 -18.22 -26.58
N ASP A 421 3.39 -18.75 -27.80
CA ASP A 421 2.93 -18.04 -28.99
C ASP A 421 1.40 -18.14 -29.18
N ASP A 422 0.86 -17.51 -30.22
CA ASP A 422 -0.57 -17.59 -30.52
C ASP A 422 -1.03 -19.01 -30.89
N ALA A 423 -0.14 -19.87 -31.38
CA ALA A 423 -0.48 -21.28 -31.59
C ALA A 423 -0.71 -21.99 -30.25
N ALA A 424 0.06 -21.64 -29.21
CA ALA A 424 -0.18 -22.12 -27.84
C ALA A 424 -1.55 -21.67 -27.32
N LYS A 425 -1.97 -20.43 -27.59
CA LYS A 425 -3.29 -19.88 -27.21
C LYS A 425 -4.44 -20.79 -27.67
N ASP A 426 -4.42 -21.18 -28.94
CA ASP A 426 -5.47 -22.02 -29.55
C ASP A 426 -5.48 -23.45 -28.99
N THR A 427 -4.32 -23.98 -28.61
CA THR A 427 -4.22 -25.33 -28.04
C THR A 427 -4.57 -25.39 -26.55
N LEU A 428 -4.30 -24.34 -25.79
CA LEU A 428 -4.53 -24.29 -24.33
C LEU A 428 -5.98 -23.88 -23.98
N ARG A 429 -6.57 -22.93 -24.72
CA ARG A 429 -7.94 -22.43 -24.49
C ARG A 429 -9.00 -23.53 -24.30
N PRO A 430 -9.09 -24.60 -25.12
CA PRO A 430 -10.12 -25.62 -24.95
C PRO A 430 -9.93 -26.51 -23.71
N LEU A 431 -8.77 -26.46 -23.05
CA LEU A 431 -8.45 -27.30 -21.89
C LEU A 431 -8.93 -26.71 -20.56
N VAL A 432 -9.27 -25.42 -20.54
CA VAL A 432 -9.64 -24.69 -19.32
C VAL A 432 -10.97 -23.94 -19.51
N PRO A 433 -11.88 -23.96 -18.52
CA PRO A 433 -13.14 -23.21 -18.58
C PRO A 433 -12.99 -21.70 -18.72
N THR A 434 -12.05 -21.12 -17.96
CA THR A 434 -11.78 -19.68 -17.98
C THR A 434 -10.35 -19.46 -18.44
N PHE A 435 -10.19 -18.77 -19.57
CA PHE A 435 -8.89 -18.52 -20.19
C PHE A 435 -8.73 -17.04 -20.51
N ALA A 436 -7.67 -16.43 -19.99
CA ALA A 436 -7.28 -15.06 -20.28
C ALA A 436 -5.89 -15.05 -20.92
N TRP A 437 -5.73 -14.29 -22.00
CA TRP A 437 -4.49 -14.17 -22.77
C TRP A 437 -4.22 -12.70 -23.05
N LEU A 438 -3.08 -12.20 -22.58
CA LEU A 438 -2.64 -10.82 -22.78
C LEU A 438 -1.33 -10.85 -23.57
N SER A 439 -1.42 -10.57 -24.88
CA SER A 439 -0.26 -10.49 -25.77
C SER A 439 0.41 -9.12 -25.64
N ALA A 440 1.74 -9.09 -25.81
CA ALA A 440 2.51 -7.84 -25.79
C ALA A 440 2.14 -6.87 -26.92
N GLU A 441 1.56 -7.39 -28.02
CA GLU A 441 1.19 -6.57 -29.19
C GLU A 441 -0.10 -5.76 -29.00
N GLU A 442 -0.92 -6.05 -27.97
CA GLU A 442 -2.16 -5.29 -27.71
C GLU A 442 -1.92 -3.99 -26.90
N THR A 443 -0.68 -3.70 -26.50
CA THR A 443 -0.38 -2.53 -25.64
C THR A 443 0.24 -1.33 -26.35
N ASP A 444 0.62 -1.46 -27.62
CA ASP A 444 1.45 -0.45 -28.29
C ASP A 444 0.68 0.43 -29.30
N ASP A 445 -0.61 0.19 -29.53
CA ASP A 445 -1.33 0.77 -30.68
C ASP A 445 -2.32 1.92 -30.36
N GLU A 446 -2.44 2.41 -29.12
CA GLU A 446 -3.49 3.42 -28.77
C GLU A 446 -3.01 4.82 -28.32
N ASP A 447 -1.72 5.09 -28.13
CA ASP A 447 -1.26 6.39 -27.57
C ASP A 447 -0.25 7.18 -28.45
N ASP A 448 0.10 6.70 -29.63
CA ASP A 448 0.90 7.45 -30.62
C ASP A 448 0.01 8.25 -31.61
N ASP A 449 -1.18 8.67 -31.18
CA ASP A 449 -1.80 9.88 -31.75
C ASP A 449 -0.94 11.06 -31.30
N GLU A 450 0.16 11.23 -32.03
CA GLU A 450 0.99 12.42 -32.12
C GLU A 450 0.05 13.63 -32.07
N PHE A 451 -0.14 14.19 -30.88
CA PHE A 451 -0.61 15.55 -30.69
C PHE A 451 0.44 16.40 -31.41
N GLU A 452 0.25 16.59 -32.72
CA GLU A 452 0.76 17.75 -33.42
C GLU A 452 0.19 18.94 -32.64
N ALA A 453 0.95 19.37 -31.63
CA ALA A 453 0.77 20.64 -31.00
C ALA A 453 1.04 21.66 -32.11
N ASP A 454 -0.03 22.01 -32.81
CA ASP A 454 -0.14 23.18 -33.64
C ASP A 454 0.13 24.36 -32.69
N ASN A 455 1.41 24.70 -32.56
CA ASN A 455 1.88 25.92 -31.94
C ASN A 455 1.44 27.08 -32.84
N THR A 456 0.15 27.35 -32.89
CA THR A 456 -0.36 28.65 -33.29
C THR A 456 -0.12 29.56 -32.10
N ASP A 457 0.99 30.29 -32.18
CA ASP A 457 1.30 31.50 -31.42
C ASP A 457 0.17 32.54 -31.62
N ASP A 458 -0.96 32.37 -30.93
CA ASP A 458 -1.96 33.42 -30.77
C ASP A 458 -1.64 34.18 -29.47
N GLU A 459 -0.77 35.18 -29.62
CA GLU A 459 -0.64 36.30 -28.70
C GLU A 459 -1.96 37.07 -28.62
N GLU A 460 -2.92 36.62 -27.80
CA GLU A 460 -4.05 37.46 -27.40
C GLU A 460 -3.76 38.15 -26.06
N ASP A 461 -3.44 39.43 -26.24
CA ASP A 461 -3.32 40.53 -25.30
C ASP A 461 -4.58 40.65 -24.40
N TYR A 462 -4.61 39.95 -23.27
CA TYR A 462 -5.64 40.15 -22.24
C TYR A 462 -5.30 41.40 -21.44
N SER A 463 -5.83 42.52 -21.90
CA SER A 463 -5.85 43.77 -21.14
C SER A 463 -6.68 43.60 -19.86
N ASP A 464 -6.03 43.81 -18.71
CA ASP A 464 -6.64 44.01 -17.40
C ASP A 464 -7.81 45.00 -17.48
N SER A 465 -8.99 44.53 -17.08
CA SER A 465 -10.10 45.38 -16.68
C SER A 465 -10.66 44.82 -15.39
N ASP A 466 -10.08 45.28 -14.28
CA ASP A 466 -10.61 45.16 -12.93
C ASP A 466 -12.06 45.68 -12.86
N PRO A 467 -13.04 44.88 -12.43
CA PRO A 467 -14.28 45.42 -11.91
C PRO A 467 -14.12 45.66 -10.40
N ASP A 468 -14.10 46.94 -10.03
CA ASP A 468 -14.22 47.44 -8.65
C ASP A 468 -15.36 46.74 -7.89
N ILE A 469 -15.00 45.80 -7.02
CA ILE A 469 -15.93 45.25 -6.01
C ILE A 469 -15.86 46.17 -4.78
N ALA A 470 -16.77 47.13 -4.76
CA ALA A 470 -17.04 47.97 -3.59
C ALA A 470 -17.61 47.10 -2.46
N TRP A 471 -16.84 46.97 -1.37
CA TRP A 471 -17.34 46.46 -0.10
C TRP A 471 -18.09 47.59 0.61
N ASP A 472 -19.41 47.45 0.65
CA ASP A 472 -20.33 48.34 1.34
C ASP A 472 -20.11 48.24 2.86
N GLU A 473 -19.67 49.35 3.47
CA GLU A 473 -19.50 49.48 4.91
C GLU A 473 -20.86 49.54 5.60
N GLY A 474 -21.11 48.61 6.53
CA GLY A 474 -22.28 48.64 7.39
C GLY A 474 -22.31 49.86 8.33
N PRO A 475 -23.50 50.32 8.75
CA PRO A 475 -23.65 51.56 9.51
C PRO A 475 -23.21 51.39 10.96
N SER A 476 -22.33 52.29 11.40
CA SER A 476 -22.05 52.56 12.80
C SER A 476 -23.26 53.26 13.44
N GLY A 477 -24.01 52.51 14.25
CA GLY A 477 -25.05 53.03 15.13
C GLY A 477 -24.47 53.38 16.51
N ARG A 478 -24.70 54.63 16.92
CA ARG A 478 -24.41 55.22 18.23
C ARG A 478 -25.17 54.60 19.39
#